data_AF-A0A7Y5K7L3-F1
#
_entry.id   AF-A0A7Y5K7L3-F1
#
_cell.length_a   1.000
_cell.length_b   1.000
_cell.length_c   1.000
_cell.angle_alpha   90.00
_cell.angle_beta   90.00
_cell.angle_gamma   90.00
#
_symmetry.space_group_name_H-M   'P 1'
#
loop_
_entity.id
_entity.type
_entity.pdbx_description
1 polymer ?
#
loop_
_entity_poly.entity_id
_entity_poly.type
_entity_poly.pdbx_seq_one_letter_code
_entity_poly.pdbx_strand_id
1 'polypeptide(L)' 'LKERFKMVLCVRETPLSSITLEQCLKLSRDGVIIMPISPPLYFLPKSVDEYVLAFVEKVLSVLGVRQGKGWRAEELE' A
#
# COMPACT_ATOMS: atom_id res chain seq x y z
N LEU A 1 6.86 2.48 -16.62
CA LEU A 1 7.40 1.19 -17.11
C LEU A 1 8.58 1.37 -18.06
N LYS A 2 8.41 1.96 -19.25
CA LYS A 2 9.52 2.11 -20.23
C LYS A 2 10.77 2.79 -19.66
N GLU A 3 10.59 3.87 -18.89
CA GLU A 3 11.68 4.64 -18.26
C GLU A 3 12.13 4.06 -16.91
N ARG A 4 11.61 2.89 -16.50
CA ARG A 4 11.93 2.21 -15.22
C ARG A 4 11.81 3.07 -13.95
N PHE A 5 11.03 4.15 -13.98
CA PHE A 5 10.66 4.86 -12.76
C PHE A 5 9.87 3.96 -11.81
N LYS A 6 10.11 4.14 -10.50
CA LYS A 6 9.36 3.47 -9.44
C LYS A 6 7.87 3.83 -9.58
N MET A 7 7.02 2.81 -9.63
CA MET A 7 5.57 2.96 -9.77
C MET A 7 4.86 2.14 -8.70
N VAL A 8 3.91 2.78 -8.01
CA VAL A 8 3.04 2.16 -7.01
C VAL A 8 1.61 2.27 -7.51
N LEU A 9 0.87 1.17 -7.55
CA LEU A 9 -0.54 1.13 -7.90
C LEU A 9 -1.37 0.79 -6.65
N CYS A 10 -2.15 1.76 -6.18
CA CYS A 10 -3.06 1.58 -5.05
C CYS A 10 -4.43 1.04 -5.52
N VAL A 11 -4.66 -0.26 -5.36
CA VAL A 11 -5.90 -0.92 -5.84
C VAL A 11 -6.99 -0.85 -4.78
N ARG A 12 -8.17 -0.33 -5.15
CA ARG A 12 -9.36 -0.27 -4.28
C ARG A 12 -10.52 -0.97 -4.97
N GLU A 13 -10.62 -2.28 -4.77
CA GLU A 13 -11.71 -3.10 -5.27
C GLU A 13 -11.85 -4.34 -4.38
N THR A 14 -13.08 -4.83 -4.17
CA THR A 14 -13.34 -6.09 -3.48
C THR A 14 -14.77 -6.58 -3.77
N PRO A 15 -14.98 -7.84 -4.19
CA PRO A 15 -13.98 -8.87 -4.46
C PRO A 15 -13.22 -8.60 -5.77
N LEU A 16 -11.99 -9.12 -5.87
CA LEU A 16 -11.21 -9.03 -7.11
C LEU A 16 -11.65 -10.11 -8.09
N SER A 17 -11.96 -9.71 -9.32
CA SER A 17 -12.17 -10.66 -10.41
C SER A 17 -10.85 -11.33 -10.83
N SER A 18 -10.93 -12.51 -11.45
CA SER A 18 -9.76 -13.18 -12.02
C SER A 18 -9.02 -12.30 -13.03
N ILE A 19 -9.75 -11.49 -13.81
CA ILE A 19 -9.17 -10.52 -14.76
C ILE A 19 -8.34 -9.48 -13.99
N THR A 20 -8.88 -8.92 -12.92
CA THR A 20 -8.17 -7.91 -12.11
C THR A 20 -6.90 -8.50 -11.50
N LEU A 21 -6.95 -9.73 -11.00
CA LEU A 21 -5.80 -10.44 -10.46
C LEU A 21 -4.72 -10.70 -11.52
N GLU A 22 -5.11 -11.13 -12.72
CA GLU A 22 -4.17 -11.36 -13.83
C GLU A 22 -3.46 -10.07 -14.24
N GLN A 23 -4.19 -8.95 -14.35
CA GLN A 23 -3.59 -7.65 -14.68
C GLN A 23 -2.65 -7.16 -13.56
N CYS A 24 -3.04 -7.31 -12.29
CA CYS A 24 -2.17 -6.99 -11.16
C CYS A 24 -0.90 -7.84 -11.17
N LEU A 25 -1.01 -9.14 -11.44
CA LEU A 25 0.14 -10.05 -11.54
C LEU A 25 1.09 -9.65 -12.68
N LYS A 26 0.54 -9.32 -13.85
CA LYS A 26 1.33 -8.86 -15.01
C LYS A 26 2.12 -7.59 -14.68
N LEU A 27 1.45 -6.58 -14.12
CA LEU A 27 2.10 -5.33 -13.71
C LEU A 27 3.15 -5.55 -12.61
N SER A 28 2.88 -6.44 -11.65
CA SER A 28 3.83 -6.82 -10.61
C SER A 28 5.11 -7.43 -11.21
N ARG A 29 4.98 -8.33 -12.19
CA ARG A 29 6.11 -8.91 -12.93
C ARG A 29 6.91 -7.87 -13.71
N ASP A 30 6.27 -6.81 -14.18
CA ASP A 30 6.92 -5.71 -14.90
C ASP A 30 7.59 -4.67 -13.97
N GLY A 31 7.52 -4.87 -12.64
CA GLY A 31 8.17 -4.04 -11.63
C GLY A 31 7.27 -2.96 -11.01
N VAL A 32 5.96 -3.00 -11.24
CA VAL A 32 5.01 -2.13 -10.52
C VAL A 32 4.74 -2.70 -9.13
N ILE A 33 4.74 -1.85 -8.11
CA ILE A 33 4.37 -2.25 -6.76
C ILE A 33 2.84 -2.22 -6.67
N ILE A 34 2.22 -3.40 -6.62
CA ILE A 34 0.78 -3.53 -6.37
C ILE A 34 0.54 -3.41 -4.87
N MET A 35 -0.16 -2.37 -4.45
CA MET A 35 -0.40 -2.07 -3.04
C MET A 35 -1.90 -1.85 -2.81
N PRO A 36 -2.69 -2.91 -2.56
CA PRO A 36 -4.11 -2.76 -2.29
C PRO A 36 -4.35 -1.80 -1.13
N ILE A 37 -5.43 -1.00 -1.19
CA ILE A 37 -5.87 -0.14 -0.09
C ILE A 37 -6.54 -1.03 0.97
N SER A 38 -5.71 -1.80 1.65
CA SER A 38 -6.05 -2.68 2.76
C SER A 38 -5.20 -2.32 3.98
N PRO A 39 -5.43 -1.13 4.58
CA PRO A 39 -4.68 -0.73 5.75
C PRO A 39 -4.99 -1.70 6.91
N PRO A 40 -3.97 -2.07 7.69
CA PRO A 40 -4.15 -2.91 8.87
C PRO A 40 -4.77 -2.12 10.03
N LEU A 41 -5.18 -2.82 11.09
CA LEU A 41 -5.81 -2.20 12.28
C LEU A 41 -5.01 -2.38 13.58
N TYR A 42 -3.80 -2.95 13.54
CA TYR A 42 -2.99 -3.18 14.74
C TYR A 42 -2.50 -1.92 15.46
N PHE A 43 -2.66 -0.73 14.87
CA PHE A 43 -2.33 0.56 15.49
C PHE A 43 -3.58 1.26 16.07
N LEU A 44 -4.72 0.56 16.15
CA LEU A 44 -5.95 1.01 16.81
C LEU A 44 -6.30 2.49 16.53
N PRO A 45 -6.56 2.86 15.26
CA PRO A 45 -6.86 4.24 14.89
C PRO A 45 -8.06 4.78 15.67
N LYS A 46 -7.93 5.97 16.23
CA LYS A 46 -9.00 6.69 16.96
C LYS A 46 -9.91 7.47 16.03
N SER A 47 -9.52 7.63 14.76
CA SER A 47 -10.29 8.35 13.75
C SER A 47 -10.07 7.76 12.36
N VAL A 48 -10.98 8.09 11.43
CA VAL A 48 -10.83 7.77 10.00
C VAL A 48 -9.58 8.42 9.43
N ASP A 49 -9.26 9.64 9.85
CA ASP A 49 -8.09 10.37 9.39
C ASP A 49 -6.78 9.67 9.79
N GLU A 50 -6.69 9.15 11.02
CA GLU A 50 -5.55 8.35 11.46
C GLU A 50 -5.40 7.06 10.63
N TYR A 51 -6.52 6.40 10.32
CA TYR A 51 -6.52 5.21 9.48
C TYR A 51 -6.03 5.48 8.06
N VAL A 52 -6.51 6.57 7.45
CA VAL A 52 -6.08 7.02 6.11
C VAL A 52 -4.61 7.44 6.13
N LEU A 53 -4.21 8.23 7.12
CA LEU A 53 -2.84 8.74 7.25
C LEU A 53 -1.83 7.61 7.38
N ALA A 54 -2.14 6.56 8.13
CA ALA A 54 -1.26 5.42 8.27
C ALA A 54 -0.98 4.71 6.92
N PHE A 55 -2.01 4.59 6.06
CA PHE A 55 -1.82 4.08 4.70
C PHE A 55 -1.00 5.03 3.83
N VAL A 56 -1.26 6.34 3.90
CA VAL A 56 -0.51 7.38 3.17
C VAL A 56 0.97 7.35 3.56
N GLU A 57 1.30 7.27 4.84
CA GLU A 57 2.68 7.13 5.34
C GLU A 57 3.37 5.90 4.75
N LYS A 58 2.64 4.78 4.62
CA LYS A 58 3.18 3.58 3.98
C LYS A 58 3.46 3.78 2.49
N VAL A 59 2.57 4.45 1.76
CA VAL A 59 2.77 4.78 0.33
C VAL A 59 3.99 5.70 0.16
N LEU A 60 4.09 6.76 0.96
CA LEU A 60 5.22 7.69 0.94
C LEU A 60 6.55 7.00 1.29
N SER A 61 6.51 6.05 2.23
CA SER A 61 7.67 5.21 2.58
C SER A 61 8.12 4.33 1.42
N VAL A 62 7.19 3.70 0.69
CA VAL A 62 7.51 2.90 -0.50
C VAL A 62 8.11 3.78 -1.61
N LEU A 63 7.56 4.99 -1.80
CA LEU A 63 8.09 5.95 -2.78
C LEU A 63 9.49 6.46 -2.40
N GLY A 64 9.84 6.46 -1.11
CA GLY A 64 11.12 6.95 -0.61
C GLY A 64 11.10 8.44 -0.27
N VAL A 65 9.91 9.03 -0.11
CA VAL A 65 9.71 10.45 0.24
C VAL A 65 9.89 10.68 1.74
N ARG A 66 9.52 9.69 2.57
CA ARG A 66 9.62 9.76 4.03
C ARG A 66 10.00 8.40 4.61
N GLN A 67 10.86 8.35 5.63
CA GLN A 67 10.98 7.14 6.44
C GLN A 67 9.78 7.08 7.39
N GLY A 68 8.79 6.25 7.06
CA GLY A 68 7.70 5.95 7.98
C GLY A 68 8.21 5.09 9.14
N LYS A 69 7.60 5.21 10.33
CA LYS A 69 7.92 4.39 11.53
C LYS A 69 7.65 2.88 11.35
N GLY A 70 7.48 2.40 10.11
CA GLY A 70 6.94 1.09 9.83
C GLY A 70 5.59 0.92 10.53
N TRP A 71 5.20 -0.34 10.63
CA TRP A 71 3.94 -0.77 11.21
C TRP A 71 4.14 -1.43 12.58
N ARG A 72 5.32 -1.22 13.17
CA ARG A 72 5.78 -1.86 14.40
C ARG A 72 6.44 -0.78 15.25
N ALA A 73 6.13 -0.70 16.53
CA ALA A 73 7.07 -1.21 17.54
C ALA A 73 6.79 -0.80 19.00
N GLU A 74 5.73 -0.06 19.36
CA GLU A 74 5.58 0.38 20.78
C GLU A 74 4.22 0.11 21.44
N GLU A 75 3.17 -0.33 20.72
CA GLU A 75 1.81 -0.47 21.30
C GLU A 75 1.11 -1.82 21.00
N LEU A 76 1.87 -2.91 20.85
CA LEU A 76 1.32 -4.28 20.75
C LEU A 76 1.46 -5.09 22.06
N GLU A 77 1.73 -4.41 23.18
CA GLU A 77 1.56 -4.94 24.54
C GLU A 77 0.33 -4.33 25.22
#